data_AF-A0AAD9V4D8-F1
#
_entry.id   AF-A0AAD9V4D8-F1
#
_cell.length_a   1.000
_cell.length_b   1.000
_cell.length_c   1.000
_cell.angle_alpha   90.00
_cell.angle_beta   90.00
_cell.angle_gamma   90.00
#
_symmetry.space_group_name_H-M   'P 1'
#
loop_
_entity.id
_entity.type
_entity.pdbx_description
1 polymer ?
#
loop_
_entity_poly.entity_id
_entity_poly.type
_entity_poly.pdbx_seq_one_letter_code
_entity_poly.pdbx_strand_id
1 'polypeptide(L)'
;MFHIRPPEPRYSFTWDGNVLLTFLESWFPLSVLELKQLTLKTAALVALVSAQRSQTLSALSIDFMNSTATGTLFVVNSLLKSSRPGKSSLMVSLPAFPEYEKLCAHSTLLYYVASRTASIRQSLNSSQPYKVVSSATLARWLKVVLSLAGIDTNIFKGHSFRGASTSKAVSLGVPLD
;
A
#
# COMPACT_ATOMS: atom_id res chain seq x y z
N MET A 1 -27.29 16.82 -23.27
CA MET A 1 -27.88 16.92 -21.90
C MET A 1 -26.73 16.80 -20.91
N PHE A 2 -26.28 17.91 -20.33
CA PHE A 2 -25.24 17.93 -19.30
C PHE A 2 -25.83 17.46 -17.96
N HIS A 3 -25.07 16.69 -17.16
CA HIS A 3 -25.57 16.07 -15.93
C HIS A 3 -26.20 17.08 -14.95
N ILE A 4 -27.52 16.99 -14.78
CA ILE A 4 -28.33 17.82 -13.87
C ILE A 4 -27.96 17.57 -12.40
N ARG A 5 -27.34 16.42 -12.09
CA ARG A 5 -26.74 16.12 -10.79
C ARG A 5 -25.38 15.44 -11.01
N PRO A 6 -24.27 16.19 -10.95
CA PRO A 6 -22.96 15.56 -10.98
C PRO A 6 -22.81 14.61 -9.78
N PRO A 7 -22.13 13.46 -9.94
CA PRO A 7 -21.93 12.52 -8.85
C PRO A 7 -21.10 13.18 -7.75
N GLU A 8 -21.66 13.23 -6.53
CA GLU A 8 -20.97 13.78 -5.38
C GLU A 8 -19.91 12.79 -4.85
N PRO A 9 -18.74 13.29 -4.43
CA PRO A 9 -17.74 12.45 -3.81
C PRO A 9 -18.27 11.89 -2.50
N ARG A 10 -18.04 10.59 -2.27
CA ARG A 10 -18.45 9.90 -1.04
C ARG A 10 -17.89 10.55 0.24
N TYR A 11 -16.74 11.19 0.16
CA TYR A 11 -16.05 11.81 1.30
C TYR A 11 -15.87 13.30 1.03
N SER A 12 -16.38 14.14 1.94
CA SER A 12 -16.13 15.58 1.95
C SER A 12 -14.84 15.95 2.70
N PHE A 13 -14.34 15.05 3.56
CA PHE A 13 -13.08 15.18 4.30
C PHE A 13 -12.35 13.83 4.40
N THR A 14 -11.09 13.85 4.83
CA THR A 14 -10.26 12.65 5.02
C THR A 14 -9.92 12.48 6.50
N TRP A 15 -9.50 11.27 6.89
CA TRP A 15 -9.00 11.01 8.24
C TRP A 15 -7.60 11.61 8.45
N ASP A 16 -7.22 11.84 9.71
CA ASP A 16 -5.90 12.41 10.03
C ASP A 16 -4.79 11.40 9.79
N GLY A 17 -3.94 11.71 8.81
CA GLY A 17 -2.73 10.97 8.47
C GLY A 17 -1.82 10.68 9.67
N ASN A 18 -1.69 11.65 10.57
CA ASN A 18 -0.76 11.55 11.70
C ASN A 18 -1.18 10.45 12.68
N VAL A 19 -2.48 10.30 12.95
CA VAL A 19 -3.00 9.23 13.83
C VAL A 19 -2.58 7.85 13.31
N LEU A 20 -2.72 7.64 11.99
CA LEU A 20 -2.32 6.37 11.38
C LEU A 20 -0.80 6.19 11.38
N LEU A 21 -0.04 7.24 11.10
CA LEU A 21 1.42 7.18 11.08
C LEU A 21 1.98 6.88 12.48
N THR A 22 1.52 7.57 13.53
CA THR A 22 1.90 7.30 14.92
C THR A 22 1.55 5.86 15.34
N PHE A 23 0.38 5.35 14.91
CA PHE A 23 0.04 3.96 15.13
C PHE A 23 1.03 3.00 14.43
N LEU A 24 1.36 3.25 13.17
CA LEU A 24 2.31 2.41 12.42
C LEU A 24 3.74 2.51 12.98
N GLU A 25 4.15 3.64 13.53
CA GLU A 25 5.44 3.81 14.22
C GLU A 25 5.55 2.91 15.45
N SER A 26 4.45 2.70 16.18
CA SER A 26 4.43 1.82 17.36
C SER A 26 4.76 0.35 17.02
N TRP A 27 4.60 -0.07 15.77
CA TRP A 27 4.97 -1.38 15.27
C TRP A 27 6.43 -1.43 14.81
N PHE A 28 7.34 -1.09 15.71
CA PHE A 28 8.78 -1.18 15.51
C PHE A 28 9.44 -1.66 16.81
N PRO A 29 10.46 -2.53 16.78
CA PRO A 29 11.19 -3.04 15.61
C PRO A 29 10.43 -4.12 14.81
N LEU A 30 10.73 -4.23 13.51
CA LEU A 30 10.06 -5.18 12.60
C LEU A 30 10.32 -6.66 12.96
N SER A 31 11.43 -6.95 13.65
CA SER A 31 11.84 -8.31 14.03
C SER A 31 10.97 -8.97 15.08
N VAL A 32 10.24 -8.17 15.87
CA VAL A 32 9.36 -8.67 16.94
C VAL A 32 7.93 -8.87 16.43
N LEU A 33 7.61 -8.34 15.24
CA LEU A 33 6.26 -8.40 14.71
C LEU A 33 5.91 -9.79 14.17
N GLU A 34 4.69 -10.23 14.47
CA GLU A 34 4.13 -11.39 13.80
C GLU A 34 3.88 -11.10 12.32
N LEU A 35 3.91 -12.16 11.49
CA LEU A 35 3.70 -12.05 10.04
C LEU A 35 2.41 -11.32 9.68
N LYS A 36 1.35 -11.47 10.49
CA LYS A 36 0.07 -10.77 10.30
C LYS A 36 0.21 -9.27 10.50
N GLN A 37 0.84 -8.82 11.58
CA GLN A 37 1.10 -7.40 11.85
C GLN A 37 2.01 -6.81 10.78
N LEU A 38 3.08 -7.53 10.41
CA LEU A 38 3.98 -7.13 9.34
C LEU A 38 3.25 -6.98 7.99
N THR A 39 2.35 -7.91 7.65
CA THR A 39 1.50 -7.83 6.44
C THR A 39 0.61 -6.59 6.45
N LEU A 40 0.01 -6.26 7.61
CA LEU A 40 -0.84 -5.07 7.75
C LEU A 40 -0.02 -3.78 7.65
N LYS A 41 1.15 -3.74 8.30
CA LYS A 41 2.07 -2.60 8.26
C LYS A 41 2.54 -2.31 6.84
N THR A 42 3.00 -3.33 6.12
CA THR A 42 3.44 -3.18 4.73
C THR A 42 2.31 -2.72 3.82
N ALA A 43 1.13 -3.35 3.91
CA ALA A 43 -0.01 -2.95 3.10
C ALA A 43 -0.39 -1.48 3.33
N ALA A 44 -0.39 -1.02 4.58
CA ALA A 44 -0.71 0.36 4.93
C ALA A 44 0.35 1.35 4.44
N LEU A 45 1.64 1.10 4.68
CA LEU A 45 2.73 1.98 4.26
C LEU A 45 2.83 2.05 2.74
N VAL A 46 2.73 0.92 2.04
CA VAL A 46 2.72 0.89 0.57
C VAL A 46 1.51 1.64 0.01
N ALA A 47 0.32 1.47 0.60
CA ALA A 47 -0.87 2.22 0.18
C ALA A 47 -0.72 3.72 0.42
N LEU A 48 -0.10 4.12 1.54
CA LEU A 48 0.15 5.51 1.89
C LEU A 48 1.10 6.18 0.91
N VAL A 49 2.27 5.58 0.69
CA VAL A 49 3.35 6.13 -0.13
C VAL A 49 3.00 6.12 -1.61
N SER A 50 2.41 5.04 -2.12
CA SER A 50 2.08 4.95 -3.54
C SER A 50 0.82 5.73 -3.94
N ALA A 51 -0.07 6.03 -2.99
CA ALA A 51 -1.41 6.59 -3.22
C ALA A 51 -2.22 5.85 -4.31
N GLN A 52 -1.96 4.56 -4.53
CA GLN A 52 -2.60 3.76 -5.58
C GLN A 52 -3.92 3.13 -5.12
N ARG A 53 -4.74 2.70 -6.08
CA ARG A 53 -5.98 1.95 -5.80
C ARG A 53 -5.65 0.54 -5.32
N SER A 54 -6.52 -0.06 -4.51
CA SER A 54 -6.36 -1.45 -4.05
C SER A 54 -6.21 -2.46 -5.20
N GLN A 55 -6.79 -2.20 -6.38
CA GLN A 55 -6.59 -3.03 -7.58
C GLN A 55 -5.14 -2.98 -8.09
N THR A 56 -4.54 -1.79 -8.13
CA THR A 56 -3.13 -1.62 -8.50
C THR A 56 -2.23 -2.30 -7.47
N LEU A 57 -2.53 -2.11 -6.18
CA LEU A 57 -1.77 -2.74 -5.10
C LEU A 57 -1.83 -4.27 -5.14
N SER A 58 -2.97 -4.86 -5.52
CA SER A 58 -3.09 -6.32 -5.70
C SER A 58 -2.33 -6.84 -6.92
N ALA A 59 -2.00 -5.96 -7.87
CA ALA A 59 -1.27 -6.32 -9.07
C ALA A 59 0.26 -6.18 -8.91
N LEU A 60 0.75 -5.73 -7.76
CA LEU A 60 2.18 -5.69 -7.46
C LEU A 60 2.68 -7.13 -7.30
N SER A 61 3.64 -7.52 -8.14
CA SER A 61 4.31 -8.83 -8.05
C SER A 61 5.77 -8.65 -7.69
N ILE A 62 6.30 -9.61 -6.93
CA ILE A 62 7.74 -9.71 -6.62
C ILE A 62 8.54 -9.97 -7.90
N ASP A 63 7.96 -10.66 -8.90
CA ASP A 63 8.63 -10.97 -10.17
C ASP A 63 8.94 -9.70 -11.00
N PHE A 64 8.15 -8.65 -10.81
CA PHE A 64 8.29 -7.36 -11.49
C PHE A 64 8.71 -6.25 -10.51
N MET A 65 9.39 -6.63 -9.43
CA MET A 65 9.95 -5.75 -8.42
C MET A 65 11.44 -5.53 -8.68
N ASN A 66 11.86 -4.28 -8.79
CA ASN A 66 13.27 -3.89 -8.82
C ASN A 66 13.59 -3.10 -7.55
N SER A 67 14.52 -3.59 -6.74
CA SER A 67 14.94 -2.96 -5.50
C SER A 67 16.36 -2.44 -5.62
N THR A 68 16.54 -1.15 -5.35
CA THR A 68 17.84 -0.47 -5.31
C THR A 68 18.04 0.17 -3.93
N ALA A 69 19.23 0.75 -3.68
CA ALA A 69 19.50 1.50 -2.45
C ALA A 69 18.60 2.74 -2.29
N THR A 70 18.06 3.27 -3.39
CA THR A 70 17.21 4.48 -3.41
C THR A 70 15.72 4.17 -3.22
N GLY A 71 15.31 2.90 -3.32
CA GLY A 71 13.91 2.49 -3.15
C GLY A 71 13.55 1.22 -3.92
N THR A 72 12.26 0.94 -3.98
CA THR A 72 11.70 -0.17 -4.76
C THR A 72 10.78 0.36 -5.85
N LEU A 73 10.95 -0.11 -7.07
CA LEU A 73 10.07 0.17 -8.19
C LEU A 73 9.36 -1.12 -8.62
N PHE A 74 8.05 -1.05 -8.77
CA PHE A 74 7.23 -2.12 -9.33
C PHE A 74 6.73 -1.75 -10.71
N VAL A 75 6.87 -2.67 -11.66
CA VAL A 75 6.23 -2.56 -12.97
C VAL A 75 4.94 -3.37 -12.96
N VAL A 76 3.79 -2.70 -13.08
CA VAL A 76 2.50 -3.39 -13.11
C VAL A 76 2.28 -3.96 -14.52
N ASN A 77 2.49 -5.27 -14.66
CA ASN A 77 2.38 -5.99 -15.93
C ASN A 77 0.95 -6.50 -16.26
N SER A 78 -0.03 -6.25 -15.38
CA SER A 78 -1.42 -6.67 -15.61
C SER A 78 -2.28 -5.53 -16.17
N LEU A 79 -3.27 -5.85 -17.02
CA LEU A 79 -4.28 -4.89 -17.45
C LEU A 79 -5.14 -4.46 -16.25
N LEU A 80 -5.05 -3.18 -15.89
CA LEU A 80 -5.89 -2.54 -14.88
C LEU A 80 -7.12 -1.91 -15.54
N LYS A 81 -8.16 -1.63 -14.75
CA LYS A 81 -9.33 -0.87 -15.25
C LYS A 81 -8.97 0.52 -15.79
N SER A 82 -7.84 1.08 -15.35
CA SER A 82 -7.31 2.36 -15.82
C SER A 82 -6.32 2.24 -16.99
N SER A 83 -6.01 1.03 -17.46
CA SER A 83 -5.15 0.81 -18.61
C SER A 83 -5.85 1.27 -19.89
N ARG A 84 -5.07 1.79 -20.84
CA ARG A 84 -5.54 2.23 -22.16
C ARG A 84 -4.56 1.75 -23.23
N PRO A 85 -5.02 1.37 -24.44
CA PRO A 85 -4.13 1.07 -25.56
C PRO A 85 -3.14 2.22 -25.80
N GLY A 86 -1.86 1.91 -26.01
CA GLY A 86 -0.80 2.89 -26.26
C GLY A 86 -0.23 3.61 -25.02
N LYS A 87 -0.73 3.33 -23.81
CA LYS A 87 -0.15 3.86 -22.57
C LYS A 87 0.88 2.89 -21.98
N SER A 88 2.03 3.41 -21.55
CA SER A 88 3.08 2.63 -20.87
C SER A 88 2.55 1.95 -19.60
N SER A 89 3.18 0.83 -19.24
CA SER A 89 2.90 0.09 -18.01
C SER A 89 3.00 1.01 -16.80
N LEU A 90 2.07 0.88 -15.85
CA LEU A 90 2.07 1.69 -14.63
C LEU A 90 3.27 1.30 -13.76
N MET A 91 4.08 2.27 -13.39
CA MET A 91 5.17 2.09 -12.44
C MET A 91 4.76 2.61 -11.07
N VAL A 92 5.04 1.84 -10.02
CA VAL A 92 4.79 2.24 -8.64
C VAL A 92 6.13 2.33 -7.92
N SER A 93 6.50 3.54 -7.50
CA SER A 93 7.73 3.82 -6.78
C SER A 93 7.49 3.86 -5.27
N LEU A 94 8.39 3.23 -4.52
CA LEU A 94 8.48 3.27 -3.07
C LEU A 94 9.88 3.76 -2.70
N PRO A 95 10.09 5.07 -2.52
CA PRO A 95 11.39 5.60 -2.16
C PRO A 95 11.87 5.04 -0.81
N ALA A 96 13.18 4.83 -0.72
CA ALA A 96 13.82 4.51 0.54
C ALA A 96 13.82 5.75 1.44
N PHE A 97 13.50 5.55 2.72
CA PHE A 97 13.53 6.61 3.72
C PHE A 97 14.38 6.16 4.92
N PRO A 98 15.72 6.12 4.77
CA PRO A 98 16.61 5.57 5.79
C PRO A 98 16.64 6.43 7.06
N GLU A 99 16.39 7.73 6.95
CA GLU A 99 16.34 8.66 8.08
C GLU A 99 15.22 8.31 9.08
N TYR A 100 14.17 7.64 8.61
CA TYR A 100 13.03 7.27 9.44
C TYR A 100 12.54 5.85 9.16
N GLU A 101 13.38 4.88 9.54
CA GLU A 101 13.17 3.46 9.29
C GLU A 101 11.80 2.94 9.79
N LYS A 102 11.29 3.50 10.89
CA LYS A 102 10.01 3.11 11.51
C LYS A 102 8.81 3.19 10.55
N LEU A 103 8.85 4.12 9.58
CA LEU A 103 7.82 4.33 8.56
C LEU A 103 8.33 4.08 7.13
N CYS A 104 9.54 3.56 6.96
CA CYS A 104 10.08 3.32 5.63
C CYS A 104 9.34 2.16 4.94
N ALA A 105 8.52 2.49 3.93
CA ALA A 105 7.77 1.51 3.16
C ALA A 105 8.70 0.52 2.43
N HIS A 106 9.82 1.02 1.89
CA HIS A 106 10.84 0.22 1.23
C HIS A 106 11.47 -0.82 2.18
N SER A 107 12.01 -0.39 3.33
CA SER A 107 12.64 -1.30 4.29
C SER A 107 11.64 -2.31 4.84
N THR A 108 10.42 -1.86 5.16
CA THR A 108 9.35 -2.74 5.66
C THR A 108 8.94 -3.78 4.62
N LEU A 109 8.85 -3.40 3.34
CA LEU A 109 8.55 -4.29 2.23
C LEU A 109 9.65 -5.35 2.07
N LEU A 110 10.92 -4.95 2.04
CA LEU A 110 12.03 -5.88 1.93
C LEU A 110 12.07 -6.86 3.10
N TYR A 111 11.86 -6.37 4.32
CA TYR A 111 11.77 -7.22 5.51
C TYR A 111 10.64 -8.24 5.38
N TYR A 112 9.45 -7.81 4.94
CA TYR A 112 8.32 -8.71 4.71
C TYR A 112 8.57 -9.78 3.64
N VAL A 113 9.17 -9.41 2.51
CA VAL A 113 9.54 -10.36 1.46
C VAL A 113 10.55 -11.37 1.98
N ALA A 114 11.56 -10.93 2.74
CA ALA A 114 12.53 -11.81 3.38
C ALA A 114 11.86 -12.77 4.38
N SER A 115 11.03 -12.27 5.29
CA SER A 115 10.30 -13.10 6.27
C SER A 115 9.33 -14.09 5.61
N ARG A 116 8.67 -13.70 4.50
CA ARG A 116 7.75 -14.58 3.75
C ARG A 116 8.48 -15.66 2.97
N THR A 117 9.63 -15.34 2.40
CA THR A 117 10.40 -16.28 1.56
C THR A 117 11.33 -17.17 2.37
N ALA A 118 11.67 -16.80 3.61
CA ALA A 118 12.52 -17.61 4.50
C ALA A 118 11.98 -19.03 4.72
N SER A 119 10.66 -19.19 4.91
CA SER A 119 10.04 -20.51 5.10
C SER A 119 9.97 -21.33 3.80
N ILE A 120 9.83 -20.67 2.64
CA ILE A 120 9.78 -21.33 1.33
C ILE A 120 11.17 -21.84 0.92
N ARG A 121 12.23 -21.11 1.26
CA ARG A 121 13.63 -21.50 0.96
C ARG A 121 14.09 -22.77 1.67
N GLN A 122 13.45 -23.15 2.79
CA GLN A 122 13.75 -24.42 3.47
C GLN A 122 13.14 -25.64 2.74
N SER A 123 12.13 -25.45 1.89
CA SER A 123 11.55 -26.52 1.07
C SER A 123 11.79 -26.26 -0.42
N LEU A 124 12.90 -26.77 -0.95
CA LEU A 124 13.33 -26.65 -2.36
C LEU A 124 12.30 -27.16 -3.40
N ASN A 125 11.19 -27.79 -2.98
CA ASN A 125 10.21 -28.45 -3.85
C ASN A 125 8.76 -27.93 -3.70
N SER A 126 8.49 -26.84 -2.97
CA SER A 126 7.11 -26.35 -2.83
C SER A 126 6.71 -25.44 -3.99
N SER A 127 5.88 -25.95 -4.89
CA SER A 127 5.08 -25.14 -5.82
C SER A 127 4.39 -23.98 -5.09
N GLN A 128 4.34 -22.82 -5.74
CA GLN A 128 3.91 -21.52 -5.20
C GLN A 128 2.72 -21.64 -4.23
N PRO A 129 2.95 -21.59 -2.89
CA PRO A 129 1.93 -22.05 -1.94
C PRO A 129 0.77 -21.08 -1.72
N TYR A 130 0.82 -19.87 -2.30
CA TYR A 130 -0.14 -18.80 -1.99
C TYR A 130 -0.73 -18.14 -3.23
N LYS A 131 -2.07 -18.07 -3.22
CA LYS A 131 -2.88 -17.34 -4.20
C LYS A 131 -2.60 -15.84 -4.10
N VAL A 132 -2.55 -15.18 -5.26
CA VAL A 132 -2.42 -13.72 -5.36
C VAL A 132 -3.46 -13.03 -4.49
N VAL A 133 -3.03 -12.03 -3.71
CA VAL A 133 -3.90 -11.27 -2.82
C VAL A 133 -4.89 -10.46 -3.64
N SER A 134 -6.19 -10.66 -3.42
CA SER A 134 -7.22 -9.90 -4.14
C SER A 134 -7.29 -8.44 -3.67
N SER A 135 -7.77 -7.56 -4.55
CA SER A 135 -8.05 -6.16 -4.21
C SER A 135 -9.02 -6.00 -3.03
N ALA A 136 -10.00 -6.90 -2.91
CA ALA A 136 -10.95 -6.94 -1.80
C ALA A 136 -10.27 -7.31 -0.47
N THR A 137 -9.32 -8.26 -0.51
CA THR A 137 -8.52 -8.65 0.65
C THR A 137 -7.66 -7.47 1.12
N LEU A 138 -6.97 -6.78 0.22
CA LEU A 138 -6.20 -5.58 0.55
C LEU A 138 -7.08 -4.48 1.14
N ALA A 139 -8.24 -4.20 0.54
CA ALA A 139 -9.16 -3.20 1.06
C ALA A 139 -9.66 -3.55 2.48
N ARG A 140 -9.82 -4.85 2.79
CA ARG A 140 -10.16 -5.34 4.13
C ARG A 140 -9.01 -5.13 5.11
N TRP A 141 -7.77 -5.47 4.73
CA TRP A 141 -6.59 -5.24 5.57
C TRP A 141 -6.40 -3.75 5.88
N LEU A 142 -6.52 -2.87 4.88
CA LEU A 142 -6.45 -1.43 5.09
C LEU A 142 -7.54 -0.93 6.04
N LYS A 143 -8.78 -1.45 5.93
CA LYS A 143 -9.86 -1.13 6.88
C LYS A 143 -9.54 -1.61 8.30
N VAL A 144 -8.94 -2.80 8.44
CA VAL A 144 -8.49 -3.31 9.75
C VAL A 144 -7.45 -2.38 10.36
N VAL A 145 -6.48 -1.90 9.57
CA VAL A 145 -5.47 -0.95 10.05
C VAL A 145 -6.10 0.35 10.54
N LEU A 146 -7.07 0.92 9.79
CA LEU A 146 -7.81 2.10 10.26
C LEU A 146 -8.50 1.84 11.60
N SER A 147 -9.17 0.69 11.73
CA SER A 147 -9.86 0.31 12.96
C SER A 147 -8.90 0.18 14.14
N LEU A 148 -7.71 -0.41 13.92
CA LEU A 148 -6.70 -0.58 14.97
C LEU A 148 -6.07 0.75 15.38
N ALA A 149 -5.94 1.69 14.45
CA ALA A 149 -5.46 3.05 14.72
C ALA A 149 -6.54 3.95 15.38
N GLY A 150 -7.74 3.44 15.66
CA GLY A 150 -8.84 4.21 16.26
C GLY A 150 -9.59 5.11 15.28
N ILE A 151 -9.41 4.94 13.97
CA ILE A 151 -10.13 5.71 12.94
C ILE A 151 -11.49 5.06 12.68
N ASP A 152 -12.56 5.85 12.70
CA ASP A 152 -13.93 5.35 12.54
C ASP A 152 -14.15 4.72 11.16
N THR A 153 -14.29 3.39 11.17
CA THR A 153 -14.50 2.61 9.95
C THR A 153 -15.95 2.49 9.51
N ASN A 154 -16.89 3.09 10.25
CA ASN A 154 -18.26 3.31 9.77
C ASN A 154 -18.25 4.35 8.65
N ILE A 155 -17.49 5.43 8.84
CA ILE A 155 -17.26 6.49 7.88
C ILE A 155 -16.25 6.04 6.82
N PHE A 156 -15.01 5.73 7.24
CA PHE A 156 -13.90 5.49 6.31
C PHE A 156 -13.72 4.01 5.97
N LYS A 157 -13.40 3.72 4.72
CA LYS A 157 -13.10 2.35 4.23
C LYS A 157 -11.68 2.28 3.66
N GLY A 158 -11.17 1.09 3.36
CA GLY A 158 -9.81 0.93 2.81
C GLY A 158 -9.51 1.74 1.54
N HIS A 159 -10.51 2.07 0.73
CA HIS A 159 -10.34 2.92 -0.45
C HIS A 159 -10.03 4.40 -0.12
N SER A 160 -10.31 4.85 1.11
CA SER A 160 -10.02 6.21 1.55
C SER A 160 -8.53 6.52 1.68
N PHE A 161 -7.66 5.50 1.75
CA PHE A 161 -6.21 5.66 1.79
C PHE A 161 -5.69 6.53 0.65
N ARG A 162 -6.12 6.24 -0.58
CA ARG A 162 -5.72 7.05 -1.74
C ARG A 162 -6.07 8.53 -1.53
N GLY A 163 -7.30 8.81 -1.12
CA GLY A 163 -7.77 10.18 -0.91
C GLY A 163 -6.94 10.88 0.17
N ALA A 164 -6.79 10.26 1.33
CA ALA A 164 -6.01 10.80 2.45
C ALA A 164 -4.55 11.06 2.06
N SER A 165 -3.88 10.11 1.39
CA SER A 165 -2.51 10.28 0.90
C SER A 165 -2.39 11.46 -0.06
N THR A 166 -3.26 11.52 -1.08
CA THR A 166 -3.19 12.60 -2.08
C THR A 166 -3.50 13.96 -1.46
N SER A 167 -4.48 14.03 -0.55
CA SER A 167 -4.81 15.27 0.15
C SER A 167 -3.64 15.77 1.01
N LYS A 168 -2.97 14.86 1.72
CA LYS A 168 -1.80 15.22 2.53
C LYS A 168 -0.63 15.67 1.66
N ALA A 169 -0.33 14.96 0.58
CA ALA A 169 0.73 15.33 -0.36
C ALA A 169 0.48 16.73 -0.96
N VAL A 170 -0.74 17.00 -1.43
CA VAL A 170 -1.12 18.33 -1.94
C VAL A 170 -1.00 19.41 -0.86
N SER A 171 -1.43 19.13 0.37
CA SER A 171 -1.30 20.07 1.50
C SER A 171 0.15 20.40 1.85
N LEU A 172 1.08 19.49 1.54
CA LEU A 172 2.52 19.65 1.75
C LEU A 172 3.26 20.13 0.49
N GLY A 173 2.55 20.41 -0.60
CA GLY A 173 3.15 20.85 -1.87
C GLY A 173 3.94 19.76 -2.60
N VAL A 174 3.72 18.48 -2.26
CA VAL A 174 4.39 17.35 -2.92
C VAL A 174 3.66 17.04 -4.24
N PRO A 175 4.38 16.96 -5.38
CA PRO A 175 3.76 16.62 -6.66
C PRO A 175 3.15 15.22 -6.63
N LEU A 176 1.99 15.09 -7.31
CA LEU A 176 1.30 13.82 -7.54
C LEU A 176 1.59 13.39 -8.97
N ASP A 177 2.70 12.66 -9.17
CA ASP A 177 3.09 12.13 -10.50
C ASP A 177 2.15 11.02 -11.01
#